data_AF-X1LTL2-F1
#
_entry.id   AF-X1LTL2-F1
#
_cell.length_a   1.000
_cell.length_b   1.000
_cell.length_c   1.000
_cell.angle_alpha   90.00
_cell.angle_beta   90.00
_cell.angle_gamma   90.00
#
_symmetry.space_group_name_H-M   'P 1'
#
loop_
_entity.id
_entity.type
_entity.pdbx_description
1 polymer ?
#
loop_
_entity_poly.entity_id
_entity_poly.type
_entity_poly.pdbx_seq_one_letter_code
_entity_poly.pdbx_strand_id
1 'polypeptide(L)'
;ITEIVIIDNMKPAIDKADRYSPRVNRQFLEYAQDRGFIVDPAYSGHAKGKPIVERAVPYVRDNFFAGEAFISLEDGRERAVCWCNHVAGKRIHGTTRKIPAQVFEEVEKGSLKPYPGDRYDIPYWAVCKVHPDHHIRFKNSLYSVPTKYSYLKAGLEI
;
A
#
# COMPACT_ATOMS: atom_id res chain seq x y z
N ILE A 1 -7.77 -0.36 -9.96
CA ILE A 1 -7.31 0.53 -8.86
C ILE A 1 -8.41 1.55 -8.61
N THR A 2 -8.83 1.74 -7.35
CA THR A 2 -9.85 2.76 -7.00
C THR A 2 -9.26 4.17 -7.13
N GLU A 3 -10.09 5.18 -7.37
CA GLU A 3 -9.61 6.57 -7.49
C GLU A 3 -9.02 7.13 -6.20
N ILE A 4 -9.61 6.74 -5.07
CA ILE A 4 -9.16 7.12 -3.73
C ILE A 4 -8.86 5.84 -2.97
N VAL A 5 -7.72 5.84 -2.28
CA VAL A 5 -7.31 4.76 -1.38
C VAL A 5 -7.19 5.35 0.01
N ILE A 6 -8.05 4.88 0.92
CA ILE A 6 -8.01 5.24 2.32
C ILE A 6 -6.99 4.34 3.02
N ILE A 7 -5.98 4.94 3.63
CA ILE A 7 -4.88 4.21 4.25
C ILE A 7 -4.89 4.45 5.75
N ASP A 8 -4.75 3.37 6.52
CA ASP A 8 -4.48 3.49 7.95
C ASP A 8 -3.10 4.11 8.15
N ASN A 9 -2.91 4.94 9.18
CA ASN A 9 -1.71 5.77 9.38
C ASN A 9 -0.43 4.97 9.72
N MET A 10 -0.11 3.97 8.91
CA MET A 10 1.09 3.18 8.99
C MET A 10 2.27 4.06 8.59
N LYS A 11 3.32 4.01 9.41
CA LYS A 11 4.56 4.78 9.20
C LYS A 11 5.16 4.65 7.77
N PRO A 12 5.07 3.50 7.07
CA PRO A 12 5.58 3.40 5.70
C PRO A 12 4.82 4.23 4.66
N ALA A 13 3.55 4.54 4.90
CA ALA A 13 2.74 5.32 3.97
C ALA A 13 2.51 6.75 4.42
N ILE A 14 2.45 7.02 5.73
CA ILE A 14 2.13 8.32 6.31
C ILE A 14 3.23 8.74 7.29
N ASP A 15 3.95 9.81 6.96
CA ASP A 15 4.99 10.41 7.81
C ASP A 15 4.36 11.23 8.95
N LYS A 16 3.28 11.96 8.65
CA LYS A 16 2.52 12.73 9.65
C LYS A 16 1.04 12.69 9.31
N ALA A 17 0.26 12.02 10.14
CA ALA A 17 -1.19 12.11 10.07
C ALA A 17 -1.64 13.48 10.61
N ASP A 18 -2.39 14.23 9.81
CA ASP A 18 -2.98 15.52 10.17
C ASP A 18 -4.34 15.62 9.49
N ARG A 19 -5.30 16.33 10.11
CA ARG A 19 -6.66 16.47 9.58
C ARG A 19 -6.73 17.41 8.37
N TYR A 20 -5.83 18.39 8.31
CA TYR A 20 -5.86 19.44 7.27
C TYR A 20 -4.67 19.34 6.32
N SER A 21 -3.52 18.89 6.81
CA SER A 21 -2.29 18.81 6.02
C SER A 21 -1.51 17.52 6.30
N PRO A 22 -2.07 16.34 5.99
CA PRO A 22 -1.36 15.10 6.19
C PRO A 22 -0.12 15.04 5.30
N ARG A 23 0.97 14.53 5.85
CA ARG A 23 2.20 14.25 5.10
C ARG A 23 2.25 12.76 4.79
N VAL A 24 1.93 12.45 3.54
CA VAL A 24 2.17 11.13 2.96
C VAL A 24 3.67 10.96 2.78
N ASN A 25 4.16 9.75 3.06
CA ASN A 25 5.54 9.40 2.79
C ASN A 25 5.84 9.63 1.31
N ARG A 26 6.98 10.27 1.02
CA ARG A 26 7.34 10.64 -0.35
C ARG A 26 7.31 9.45 -1.32
N GLN A 27 7.89 8.31 -0.95
CA GLN A 27 7.94 7.13 -1.82
C GLN A 27 6.53 6.59 -2.10
N PHE A 28 5.66 6.65 -1.09
CA PHE A 28 4.28 6.22 -1.21
C PHE A 28 3.44 7.18 -2.07
N LEU A 29 3.71 8.48 -1.99
CA LEU A 29 3.06 9.49 -2.82
C LEU A 29 3.45 9.35 -4.29
N GLU A 30 4.73 9.15 -4.59
CA GLU A 30 5.22 8.91 -5.96
C GLU A 30 4.59 7.62 -6.54
N TYR A 31 4.52 6.55 -5.74
CA TYR A 31 3.79 5.33 -6.12
C TYR A 31 2.31 5.58 -6.41
N ALA A 32 1.63 6.37 -5.57
CA ALA A 32 0.22 6.69 -5.77
C ALA A 32 -0.02 7.52 -7.04
N GLN A 33 0.89 8.45 -7.35
CA GLN A 33 0.88 9.24 -8.58
C GLN A 33 1.10 8.36 -9.82
N ASP A 34 2.10 7.48 -9.80
CA ASP A 34 2.37 6.51 -10.88
C ASP A 34 1.16 5.62 -11.16
N ARG A 35 0.52 5.12 -10.10
CA ARG A 35 -0.67 4.26 -10.19
C ARG A 35 -1.97 5.04 -10.40
N GLY A 36 -1.92 6.37 -10.39
CA GLY A 36 -3.07 7.25 -10.64
C GLY A 36 -4.18 7.18 -9.58
N PHE A 37 -3.85 6.98 -8.30
CA PHE A 37 -4.81 7.05 -7.20
C PHE A 37 -4.42 8.12 -6.17
N ILE A 38 -5.43 8.63 -5.48
CA ILE A 38 -5.26 9.63 -4.42
C ILE A 38 -5.16 8.91 -3.08
N VAL A 39 -4.17 9.29 -2.28
CA VAL A 39 -3.99 8.79 -0.92
C VAL A 39 -4.76 9.67 0.04
N ASP A 40 -5.75 9.11 0.72
CA ASP A 40 -6.50 9.79 1.78
C ASP A 40 -6.18 9.12 3.14
N PRO A 41 -5.34 9.74 3.99
CA PRO A 41 -5.01 9.18 5.29
C PRO A 41 -6.22 9.22 6.22
N ALA A 42 -6.50 8.08 6.85
CA ALA A 42 -7.56 7.99 7.85
C ALA A 42 -7.19 8.82 9.09
N TYR A 43 -7.86 9.94 9.37
CA TYR A 43 -7.53 10.75 10.55
C TYR A 43 -7.93 10.06 11.87
N SER A 44 -7.19 10.35 12.95
CA SER A 44 -7.46 9.83 14.30
C SER A 44 -8.83 10.30 14.81
N GLY A 45 -9.74 9.36 15.06
CA GLY A 45 -11.10 9.65 15.54
C GLY A 45 -12.20 9.41 14.51
N HIS A 46 -11.86 9.01 13.28
CA HIS A 46 -12.85 8.56 12.30
C HIS A 46 -13.28 7.10 12.52
N ALA A 47 -14.09 6.91 13.55
CA ALA A 47 -14.69 5.63 13.91
C ALA A 47 -15.70 5.08 12.86
N LYS A 48 -15.81 5.65 11.66
CA LYS A 48 -16.67 5.10 10.57
C LYS A 48 -15.88 4.31 9.52
N GLY A 49 -14.61 4.64 9.28
CA GLY A 49 -13.74 3.91 8.34
C GLY A 49 -13.14 2.64 8.95
N LYS A 50 -12.71 2.71 10.22
CA LYS A 50 -12.07 1.59 10.93
C LYS A 50 -12.97 0.38 11.27
N PRO A 51 -14.26 0.54 11.66
CA PRO A 51 -15.06 -0.61 12.12
C PRO A 51 -15.34 -1.66 11.04
N ILE A 52 -15.32 -1.27 9.76
CA ILE A 52 -15.59 -2.20 8.66
C ILE A 52 -14.41 -3.17 8.52
N VAL A 53 -13.18 -2.66 8.55
CA VAL A 53 -11.95 -3.46 8.45
C VAL A 53 -11.76 -4.30 9.72
N GLU A 54 -11.99 -3.72 10.89
CA GLU A 54 -11.88 -4.44 12.17
C GLU A 54 -12.89 -5.59 12.31
N ARG A 55 -14.09 -5.47 11.75
CA ARG A 55 -15.08 -6.57 11.77
C ARG A 55 -14.74 -7.70 10.80
N ALA A 56 -13.97 -7.44 9.75
CA ALA A 56 -13.53 -8.48 8.82
C ALA A 56 -12.47 -9.39 9.46
N VAL A 57 -11.63 -8.87 10.37
CA VAL A 57 -10.52 -9.62 10.97
C VAL A 57 -11.00 -10.81 11.82
N PRO A 58 -11.93 -10.67 12.79
CA PRO A 58 -12.49 -11.81 13.50
C PRO A 58 -13.16 -12.80 12.56
N TYR A 59 -13.86 -12.34 11.52
CA TYR A 59 -14.51 -13.25 10.57
C TYR A 59 -13.50 -14.14 9.83
N VAL A 60 -12.42 -13.57 9.30
CA VAL A 60 -11.36 -14.36 8.66
C VAL A 60 -10.69 -15.29 9.68
N ARG A 61 -10.37 -14.79 10.86
CA ARG A 61 -9.73 -15.61 11.90
C ARG A 61 -10.60 -16.79 12.32
N ASP A 62 -11.87 -16.54 12.57
CA ASP A 62 -12.79 -17.52 13.18
C ASP A 62 -13.43 -18.44 12.12
N ASN A 63 -13.40 -18.09 10.83
CA ASN A 63 -14.00 -18.89 9.75
C ASN A 63 -12.98 -19.52 8.79
N PHE A 64 -11.82 -18.88 8.58
CA PHE A 64 -10.77 -19.40 7.70
C PHE A 64 -9.61 -20.03 8.48
N PHE A 65 -9.16 -19.40 9.58
CA PHE A 65 -8.01 -19.91 10.34
C PHE A 65 -8.39 -20.88 11.47
N ALA A 66 -9.62 -20.79 12.01
CA ALA A 66 -10.01 -21.61 13.15
C ALA A 66 -10.18 -23.09 12.75
N GLY A 67 -9.33 -23.95 13.32
CA GLY A 67 -9.40 -25.41 13.12
C GLY A 67 -8.67 -25.94 11.89
N GLU A 68 -8.07 -25.07 11.08
CA GLU A 68 -7.27 -25.44 9.91
C GLU A 68 -5.79 -25.65 10.28
N ALA A 69 -5.23 -26.78 9.86
CA ALA A 69 -3.79 -27.02 9.90
C ALA A 69 -3.24 -26.90 8.47
N PHE A 70 -2.48 -25.84 8.22
CA PHE A 70 -1.84 -25.62 6.93
C PHE A 70 -0.59 -26.49 6.81
N ILE A 71 -0.46 -27.18 5.68
CA ILE A 71 0.68 -28.05 5.40
C ILE A 71 1.90 -27.19 5.03
N SER A 72 1.67 -26.08 4.32
CA SER A 72 2.70 -25.12 3.92
C SER A 72 2.11 -23.71 3.73
N LEU A 73 2.98 -22.71 3.57
CA LEU A 73 2.57 -21.34 3.24
C LEU A 73 1.82 -21.27 1.90
N GLU A 74 2.23 -22.08 0.93
CA GLU A 74 1.60 -22.10 -0.40
C GLU A 74 0.19 -22.71 -0.33
N ASP A 75 0.05 -23.83 0.40
CA ASP A 75 -1.26 -24.43 0.71
C ASP A 75 -2.18 -23.43 1.43
N GLY A 76 -1.63 -22.64 2.36
CA GLY A 76 -2.38 -21.54 2.99
C GLY A 76 -2.85 -20.47 2.01
N ARG A 77 -2.03 -20.08 1.03
CA ARG A 77 -2.41 -19.10 0.00
C ARG A 77 -3.51 -19.65 -0.91
N GLU A 78 -3.36 -20.87 -1.39
CA GLU A 78 -4.34 -21.52 -2.27
C GLU A 78 -5.70 -21.67 -1.56
N ARG A 79 -5.69 -22.16 -0.31
CA ARG A 79 -6.90 -22.26 0.51
C ARG A 79 -7.52 -20.89 0.78
N ALA A 80 -6.72 -19.85 1.01
CA ALA A 80 -7.22 -18.49 1.22
C ALA A 80 -7.95 -17.96 -0.03
N VAL A 81 -7.36 -18.16 -1.21
CA VAL A 81 -7.99 -17.79 -2.48
C VAL A 81 -9.29 -18.56 -2.69
N CYS A 82 -9.28 -19.87 -2.44
CA CYS A 82 -10.47 -20.71 -2.54
C CYS A 82 -11.59 -20.24 -1.58
N TRP A 83 -11.25 -19.98 -0.32
CA TRP A 83 -12.18 -19.49 0.69
C TRP A 83 -12.76 -18.12 0.34
N CYS A 84 -11.92 -17.19 -0.14
CA CYS A 84 -12.37 -15.88 -0.62
C CYS A 84 -13.40 -16.01 -1.76
N ASN A 85 -13.15 -16.88 -2.73
CA ASN A 85 -14.01 -17.05 -3.90
C ASN A 85 -15.30 -17.84 -3.61
N HIS A 86 -15.26 -18.83 -2.71
CA HIS A 86 -16.36 -19.77 -2.51
C HIS A 86 -17.17 -19.54 -1.24
N VAL A 87 -16.54 -19.05 -0.17
CA VAL A 87 -17.18 -18.86 1.13
C VAL A 87 -17.47 -17.38 1.36
N ALA A 88 -16.42 -16.56 1.41
CA ALA A 88 -16.55 -15.14 1.74
C ALA A 88 -17.26 -14.35 0.61
N GLY A 89 -16.98 -14.69 -0.65
CA GLY A 89 -17.53 -14.00 -1.83
C GLY A 89 -18.96 -14.39 -2.19
N LYS A 90 -19.37 -15.64 -1.92
CA LYS A 90 -20.71 -16.16 -2.26
C LYS A 90 -21.75 -16.02 -1.13
N ARG A 91 -21.33 -15.69 0.09
CA ARG A 91 -22.25 -15.50 1.21
C ARG A 91 -23.20 -14.33 0.96
N ILE A 92 -24.40 -14.41 1.51
CA ILE A 92 -25.28 -13.23 1.63
C ILE A 92 -24.75 -12.38 2.78
N HIS A 93 -24.30 -11.17 2.47
CA HIS A 93 -23.74 -10.28 3.49
C HIS A 93 -24.84 -9.80 4.43
N GLY A 94 -24.67 -9.98 5.74
CA GLY A 94 -25.74 -9.72 6.73
C GLY A 94 -26.30 -8.30 6.72
N THR A 95 -25.46 -7.29 6.49
CA THR A 95 -25.89 -5.88 6.46
C THR A 95 -26.50 -5.44 5.12
N THR A 96 -25.85 -5.76 4.00
CA THR A 96 -26.28 -5.32 2.66
C THR A 96 -27.28 -6.28 2.00
N ARG A 97 -27.44 -7.49 2.56
CA ARG A 97 -28.25 -8.61 2.03
C ARG A 97 -27.95 -8.99 0.58
N LYS A 98 -26.75 -8.65 0.11
CA LYS A 98 -26.26 -8.95 -1.24
C LYS A 98 -25.07 -9.90 -1.18
N ILE A 99 -24.81 -10.57 -2.30
CA ILE A 99 -23.65 -11.43 -2.48
C ILE A 99 -22.45 -10.54 -2.85
N PRO A 100 -21.38 -10.47 -2.04
CA PRO A 100 -20.23 -9.59 -2.30
C PRO A 100 -19.61 -9.75 -3.70
N ALA A 101 -19.45 -10.99 -4.17
CA ALA A 101 -18.88 -11.25 -5.49
C ALA A 101 -19.75 -10.68 -6.62
N GLN A 102 -21.07 -10.72 -6.47
CA GLN A 102 -22.00 -10.18 -7.45
C GLN A 102 -21.96 -8.64 -7.46
N VAL A 103 -21.95 -8.01 -6.27
CA VAL A 103 -21.82 -6.55 -6.15
C VAL A 103 -20.50 -6.05 -6.74
N PHE A 104 -19.41 -6.78 -6.50
CA PHE A 104 -18.12 -6.45 -7.06
C PHE A 104 -18.16 -6.47 -8.60
N GLU A 105 -18.67 -7.54 -9.19
CA GLU A 105 -18.71 -7.70 -10.64
C GLU A 105 -19.66 -6.71 -11.32
N GLU A 106 -20.83 -6.45 -10.73
CA GLU A 106 -21.88 -5.60 -11.32
C GLU A 106 -21.64 -4.09 -11.12
N VAL A 107 -21.03 -3.69 -9.99
CA VAL A 107 -20.98 -2.28 -9.57
C VAL A 107 -19.55 -1.77 -9.45
N GLU A 108 -18.70 -2.49 -8.71
CA GLU A 108 -17.38 -1.98 -8.34
C GLU A 108 -16.38 -2.11 -9.49
N LYS A 109 -16.41 -3.23 -10.23
CA LYS A 109 -15.46 -3.55 -11.29
C LYS A 109 -15.43 -2.49 -12.40
N GLY A 110 -16.58 -1.96 -12.77
CA GLY A 110 -16.68 -0.88 -13.77
C GLY A 110 -16.08 0.45 -13.32
N SER A 111 -15.94 0.66 -12.00
CA SER A 111 -15.39 1.88 -11.40
C SER A 111 -13.88 1.77 -11.13
N LEU A 112 -13.26 0.62 -11.39
CA LEU A 112 -11.83 0.39 -11.16
C LEU A 112 -11.00 0.78 -12.39
N LYS A 113 -9.92 1.51 -12.16
CA LYS A 113 -8.89 1.74 -13.19
C LYS A 113 -8.19 0.42 -13.55
N PRO A 114 -7.82 0.22 -14.83
CA PRO A 114 -7.02 -0.93 -15.23
C PRO A 114 -5.68 -0.94 -14.47
N TYR A 115 -5.20 -2.14 -14.12
CA TYR A 115 -3.88 -2.30 -13.51
C TYR A 115 -2.81 -2.28 -14.60
N PRO A 116 -1.80 -1.38 -14.52
CA PRO A 116 -0.83 -1.22 -15.60
C PRO A 116 0.16 -2.40 -15.75
N GLY A 117 0.10 -3.44 -14.92
CA GLY A 117 0.90 -4.66 -15.11
C GLY A 117 2.34 -4.56 -14.62
N ASP A 118 2.96 -3.40 -14.81
CA ASP A 118 4.38 -3.20 -14.51
C ASP A 118 4.67 -3.09 -13.01
N ARG A 119 5.87 -3.54 -12.61
CA ARG A 119 6.38 -3.30 -11.25
C ARG A 119 6.81 -1.85 -11.14
N TYR A 120 6.44 -1.21 -10.03
CA TYR A 120 6.92 0.13 -9.74
C TYR A 120 8.39 0.05 -9.35
N ASP A 121 9.24 0.79 -10.04
CA ASP A 121 10.64 0.95 -9.65
C ASP A 121 10.71 1.90 -8.46
N ILE A 122 11.35 1.47 -7.37
CA ILE A 122 11.31 2.20 -6.10
C ILE A 122 12.54 3.12 -6.06
N PRO A 123 12.36 4.45 -6.22
CA PRO A 123 13.48 5.37 -6.19
C PRO A 123 14.11 5.39 -4.79
N TYR A 124 15.44 5.37 -4.75
CA TYR A 124 16.21 5.53 -3.54
C TYR A 124 16.69 6.96 -3.38
N TRP A 125 16.31 7.52 -2.24
CA TRP A 125 16.69 8.87 -1.86
C TRP A 125 17.73 8.84 -0.75
N ALA A 126 18.86 9.49 -0.98
CA ALA A 126 19.88 9.67 0.06
C ALA A 126 20.44 11.10 0.04
N VAL A 127 20.65 11.65 1.22
CA VAL A 127 21.42 12.88 1.37
C VAL A 127 22.86 12.50 1.66
N CYS A 128 23.72 12.62 0.67
CA CYS A 128 25.13 12.31 0.78
C CYS A 128 25.96 13.61 0.81
N LYS A 129 27.02 13.63 1.62
CA LYS A 129 28.01 14.71 1.58
C LYS A 129 28.97 14.42 0.43
N VAL A 130 29.16 15.39 -0.47
CA VAL A 130 30.17 15.29 -1.53
C VAL A 130 31.55 15.36 -0.87
N HIS A 131 32.34 14.30 -1.07
CA HIS A 131 33.70 14.24 -0.55
C HIS A 131 34.61 15.15 -1.41
N PRO A 132 35.72 15.69 -0.85
CA PRO A 132 36.60 16.61 -1.59
C PRO A 132 37.20 16.02 -2.88
N ASP A 133 37.17 14.69 -3.04
CA ASP A 133 37.54 13.99 -4.27
C ASP A 133 36.44 14.00 -5.35
N HIS A 134 35.37 14.77 -5.17
CA HIS A 134 34.22 14.89 -6.07
C HIS A 134 33.38 13.61 -6.19
N HIS A 135 33.42 12.72 -5.19
CA HIS A 135 32.61 11.52 -5.17
C HIS A 135 31.57 11.53 -4.03
N ILE A 136 30.45 10.86 -4.27
CA ILE A 136 29.48 10.48 -3.24
C ILE A 136 29.47 8.96 -3.11
N ARG A 137 29.38 8.47 -1.87
CA ARG A 137 29.25 7.04 -1.58
C ARG A 137 27.80 6.71 -1.27
N PHE A 138 27.21 5.79 -2.03
CA PHE A 138 25.86 5.28 -1.81
C PHE A 138 25.82 3.76 -2.04
N LYS A 139 25.30 2.99 -1.05
CA LYS A 139 25.22 1.51 -1.09
C LYS A 139 26.49 0.84 -1.64
N ASN A 140 27.65 1.18 -1.07
CA ASN A 140 28.98 0.69 -1.48
C ASN A 140 29.45 1.05 -2.90
N SER A 141 28.71 1.89 -3.63
CA SER A 141 29.12 2.41 -4.94
C SER A 141 29.54 3.88 -4.83
N LEU A 142 30.46 4.30 -5.69
CA LEU A 142 30.95 5.68 -5.80
C LEU A 142 30.40 6.31 -7.06
N TYR A 143 29.79 7.49 -6.92
CA TYR A 143 29.29 8.27 -8.05
C TYR A 143 30.06 9.59 -8.13
N SER A 144 30.54 9.93 -9.32
CA SER A 144 31.26 11.18 -9.56
C SER A 144 30.27 12.33 -9.74
N VAL A 145 30.57 13.47 -9.12
CA VAL A 145 29.71 14.65 -9.12
C VAL A 145 30.51 15.85 -9.65
N PRO A 146 29.93 16.76 -10.46
CA PRO A 146 30.64 17.94 -10.93
C PRO A 146 31.20 18.80 -9.79
N THR A 147 32.39 19.36 -10.00
CA THR A 147 33.15 20.17 -9.02
C THR A 147 32.37 21.34 -8.41
N LYS A 148 31.33 21.84 -9.11
CA LYS A 148 30.44 22.89 -8.60
C LYS A 148 29.64 22.48 -7.36
N TYR A 149 29.57 21.18 -7.05
CA TYR A 149 28.87 20.64 -5.88
C TYR A 149 29.80 20.14 -4.78
N SER A 150 31.12 20.33 -4.93
CA SER A 150 32.09 19.99 -3.90
C SER A 150 31.75 20.69 -2.58
N TYR A 151 31.90 19.97 -1.47
CA TYR A 151 31.57 20.44 -0.11
C TYR A 151 30.08 20.65 0.20
N LEU A 152 29.16 20.44 -0.75
CA LEU A 152 27.72 20.55 -0.53
C LEU A 152 27.10 19.21 -0.12
N LYS A 153 25.93 19.29 0.53
CA LYS A 153 25.03 18.14 0.66
C LYS A 153 24.25 18.03 -0.64
N ALA A 154 24.39 16.89 -1.32
CA ALA A 154 23.64 16.61 -2.53
C ALA A 154 22.51 15.63 -2.21
N GLY A 155 21.33 15.88 -2.77
CA GLY A 155 20.27 14.88 -2.86
C GLY A 155 20.60 13.92 -3.99
N LEU A 156 20.65 12.62 -3.68
CA LEU A 156 20.82 11.55 -4.65
C LEU A 156 19.47 10.88 -4.85
N GLU A 157 19.07 10.77 -6.12
CA GLU A 157 17.93 10.01 -6.62
C GLU A 157 18.50 8.96 -7.58
N ILE A 158 18.34 7.68 -7.24
CA ILE A 158 18.75 6.54 -8.07
C ILE A 158 17.59 5.56 -8.13
#